data_AF-A0A5C0DZ51-F1
#
_entry.id   AF-A0A5C0DZ51-F1
#
_cell.length_a   1.000
_cell.length_b   1.000
_cell.length_c   1.000
_cell.angle_alpha   90.00
_cell.angle_beta   90.00
_cell.angle_gamma   90.00
#
_symmetry.space_group_name_H-M   'P 1'
#
loop_
_entity.id
_entity.type
_entity.pdbx_description
1 polymer ?
#
loop_
_entity_poly.entity_id
_entity_poly.type
_entity_poly.pdbx_seq_one_letter_code
_entity_poly.pdbx_strand_id
1 'polypeptide(L)'
;MTNQPALNLNLTDTKKIDSVEDYEFEPIKGYPMLRWQGKRPFTSTVYYPAQLKERHGNEVDGWINNIFWGDNLQVMSHLLKEFRGKVNLVYIDPPFDSKADYKKKISLKGKQVTNDQTAFEEKQYTDIWTNDKYLQFMYG
;
A
#
# COMPACT_ATOMS: atom_id res chain seq x y z
N MET A 1 -31.58 -23.21 11.71
CA MET A 1 -30.33 -23.37 10.94
C MET A 1 -30.48 -22.55 9.67
N THR A 2 -29.91 -21.35 9.65
CA THR A 2 -30.03 -20.38 8.55
C THR A 2 -28.92 -20.64 7.54
N ASN A 3 -29.28 -21.06 6.33
CA ASN A 3 -28.35 -21.20 5.21
C ASN A 3 -27.88 -19.81 4.76
N GLN A 4 -26.61 -19.48 4.99
CA GLN A 4 -25.94 -18.39 4.30
C GLN A 4 -25.61 -18.83 2.87
N PRO A 5 -25.91 -18.03 1.83
CA PRO A 5 -25.44 -18.33 0.49
C PRO A 5 -23.92 -18.14 0.45
N ALA A 6 -23.20 -19.20 0.11
CA ALA A 6 -21.77 -19.13 -0.14
C ALA A 6 -21.51 -18.14 -1.28
N LEU A 7 -20.60 -17.18 -1.06
CA LEU A 7 -20.06 -16.34 -2.12
C LEU A 7 -19.33 -17.25 -3.11
N ASN A 8 -19.98 -17.57 -4.23
CA ASN A 8 -19.37 -18.29 -5.33
C ASN A 8 -18.46 -17.32 -6.10
N LEU A 9 -17.27 -17.08 -5.55
CA LEU A 9 -16.16 -16.47 -6.27
C LEU A 9 -15.70 -17.49 -7.32
N ASN A 10 -16.31 -17.46 -8.51
CA ASN A 10 -15.84 -18.16 -9.69
C ASN A 10 -14.42 -17.67 -10.02
N LEU A 11 -13.41 -18.26 -9.38
CA LEU A 11 -12.00 -18.10 -9.70
C LEU A 11 -11.62 -19.09 -10.81
N THR A 12 -12.38 -19.08 -11.91
CA THR A 12 -12.03 -19.78 -13.14
C THR A 12 -11.46 -18.76 -14.12
N ASP A 13 -10.16 -18.51 -13.99
CA ASP A 13 -9.22 -18.23 -15.08
C ASP A 13 -7.93 -17.67 -14.48
N THR A 14 -7.06 -18.56 -13.99
CA THR A 14 -5.65 -18.21 -13.85
C THR A 14 -5.03 -18.17 -15.26
N LYS A 15 -5.34 -17.12 -16.03
CA LYS A 15 -4.49 -16.73 -17.16
C LYS A 15 -3.09 -16.50 -16.58
N LYS A 16 -2.10 -17.21 -17.12
CA LYS A 16 -0.70 -16.83 -16.93
C LYS A 16 -0.55 -15.45 -17.55
N ILE A 17 -0.34 -14.46 -16.70
CA ILE A 17 -0.13 -13.08 -17.09
C ILE A 17 1.36 -12.84 -16.80
N ASP A 18 2.15 -12.77 -17.87
CA ASP A 18 3.60 -12.57 -17.79
C ASP A 18 3.96 -11.07 -17.60
N SER A 19 3.00 -10.16 -17.81
CA SER A 19 3.11 -8.70 -17.68
C SER A 19 1.93 -8.13 -16.88
N VAL A 20 2.20 -7.37 -15.80
CA VAL A 20 1.13 -6.68 -15.03
C VAL A 20 0.55 -5.52 -15.86
N GLU A 21 1.27 -5.09 -16.88
CA GLU A 21 0.96 -3.96 -17.75
C GLU A 21 -0.36 -4.09 -18.52
N ASP A 22 -0.81 -5.31 -18.83
CA ASP A 22 -1.93 -5.58 -19.73
C ASP A 22 -3.21 -6.10 -19.04
N TYR A 23 -3.26 -6.07 -17.70
CA TYR A 23 -4.42 -6.58 -16.97
C TYR A 23 -5.50 -5.51 -16.77
N GLU A 24 -6.59 -5.61 -17.54
CA GLU A 24 -7.73 -4.69 -17.46
C GLU A 24 -8.90 -5.30 -16.67
N PHE A 25 -9.42 -4.57 -15.69
CA PHE A 25 -10.56 -5.01 -14.87
C PHE A 25 -11.89 -4.63 -15.55
N GLU A 26 -12.76 -5.62 -15.82
CA GLU A 26 -14.11 -5.33 -16.32
C GLU A 26 -15.05 -4.76 -15.22
N PRO A 27 -15.86 -3.72 -15.51
CA PRO A 27 -16.84 -3.21 -14.55
C PRO A 27 -17.98 -4.22 -14.31
N ILE A 28 -18.19 -4.62 -13.06
CA ILE A 28 -19.30 -5.51 -12.68
C ILE A 28 -20.64 -4.76 -12.82
N LYS A 29 -21.51 -5.20 -13.73
CA LYS A 29 -22.84 -4.59 -13.95
C LYS A 29 -23.82 -4.91 -12.79
N GLY A 30 -24.55 -3.89 -12.33
CA GLY A 30 -25.76 -4.07 -11.51
C GLY A 30 -25.60 -3.98 -9.99
N TYR A 31 -24.41 -3.66 -9.47
CA TYR A 31 -24.13 -3.61 -8.03
C TYR A 31 -23.88 -2.17 -7.52
N PRO A 32 -24.16 -1.87 -6.24
CA PRO A 32 -23.78 -0.61 -5.64
C PRO A 32 -22.27 -0.39 -5.73
N MET A 33 -21.86 0.81 -6.13
CA MET A 33 -20.45 1.18 -6.29
C MET A 33 -20.12 2.46 -5.51
N LEU A 34 -19.01 2.43 -4.77
CA LEU A 34 -18.42 3.64 -4.18
C LEU A 34 -17.81 4.51 -5.28
N ARG A 35 -18.29 5.75 -5.39
CA ARG A 35 -17.81 6.78 -6.33
C ARG A 35 -17.22 7.95 -5.56
N TRP A 36 -16.18 8.55 -6.11
CA TRP A 36 -15.56 9.77 -5.58
C TRP A 36 -14.93 10.58 -6.71
N GLN A 37 -14.72 11.88 -6.49
CA GLN A 37 -14.16 12.76 -7.49
C GLN A 37 -12.69 12.39 -7.77
N GLY A 38 -12.38 12.11 -9.04
CA GLY A 38 -11.02 11.74 -9.45
C GLY A 38 -10.65 10.28 -9.24
N LYS A 39 -11.63 9.39 -8.99
CA LYS A 39 -11.43 7.93 -8.95
C LYS A 39 -10.74 7.44 -10.22
N ARG A 40 -9.52 6.93 -10.06
CA ARG A 40 -8.70 6.34 -11.12
C ARG A 40 -8.29 4.93 -10.71
N PRO A 41 -8.74 3.89 -11.45
CA PRO A 41 -8.26 2.52 -11.27
C PRO A 41 -6.75 2.44 -11.41
N PHE A 42 -6.14 1.59 -10.59
CA PHE A 42 -4.79 1.12 -10.87
C PHE A 42 -4.86 0.19 -12.08
N THR A 43 -4.39 0.67 -13.23
CA THR A 43 -4.36 -0.11 -14.49
C THR A 43 -3.00 -0.78 -14.66
N SER A 44 -1.93 -0.01 -14.46
CA SER A 44 -0.55 -0.46 -14.53
C SER A 44 0.36 0.60 -13.92
N THR A 45 1.54 0.19 -13.48
CA THR A 45 2.61 1.12 -13.13
C THR A 45 3.92 0.63 -13.68
N VAL A 46 4.73 1.55 -14.19
CA VAL A 46 6.16 1.29 -14.33
C VAL A 46 6.70 1.19 -12.92
N TYR A 47 7.43 0.11 -12.63
CA TYR A 47 8.09 -0.09 -11.36
C TYR A 47 9.58 -0.27 -11.55
N TYR A 48 10.35 0.20 -10.58
CA TYR A 48 11.79 0.00 -10.52
C TYR A 48 12.14 -1.20 -9.64
N PRO A 49 13.37 -1.74 -9.74
CA PRO A 49 13.84 -2.75 -8.82
C PRO A 49 13.66 -2.33 -7.35
N ALA A 50 12.95 -3.15 -6.57
CA ALA A 50 12.78 -2.88 -5.15
C ALA A 50 14.13 -2.93 -4.45
N GLN A 51 14.40 -1.95 -3.58
CA GLN A 51 15.65 -1.93 -2.83
C GLN A 51 15.53 -2.80 -1.58
N LEU A 52 16.11 -3.99 -1.63
CA LEU A 52 16.31 -4.83 -0.46
C LEU A 52 17.33 -4.15 0.47
N LYS A 53 16.95 -3.87 1.72
CA LYS A 53 17.81 -3.27 2.73
C LYS A 53 18.38 -4.31 3.69
N GLU A 54 17.58 -5.28 4.09
CA GLU A 54 17.98 -6.26 5.09
C GLU A 54 17.37 -7.63 4.80
N ARG A 55 18.15 -8.66 5.13
CA ARG A 55 17.66 -10.02 5.34
C ARG A 55 17.85 -10.38 6.80
N HIS A 56 16.77 -10.81 7.46
CA HIS A 56 16.76 -10.99 8.91
C HIS A 56 16.37 -12.41 9.31
N GLY A 57 17.15 -12.98 10.23
CA GLY A 57 16.93 -14.32 10.79
C GLY A 57 17.66 -15.43 10.03
N ASN A 58 17.44 -16.67 10.48
CA ASN A 58 17.97 -17.85 9.80
C ASN A 58 17.04 -18.26 8.67
N GLU A 59 17.61 -18.87 7.64
CA GLU A 59 16.83 -19.47 6.56
C GLU A 59 16.04 -20.67 7.10
N VAL A 60 14.74 -20.70 6.80
CA VAL A 60 13.83 -21.79 7.16
C VAL A 60 13.11 -22.20 5.89
N ASP A 61 13.26 -23.45 5.47
CA ASP A 61 12.63 -23.99 4.25
C ASP A 61 12.83 -23.13 2.98
N GLY A 62 14.03 -22.57 2.80
CA GLY A 62 14.33 -21.70 1.66
C GLY A 62 13.83 -20.26 1.82
N TRP A 63 13.22 -19.92 2.96
CA TRP A 63 12.68 -18.60 3.27
C TRP A 63 13.56 -17.83 4.25
N ILE A 64 13.73 -16.53 4.00
CA ILE A 64 14.34 -15.59 4.93
C ILE A 64 13.54 -14.28 4.92
N ASN A 65 13.44 -13.60 6.07
CA ASN A 65 12.70 -12.36 6.15
C ASN A 65 13.42 -11.26 5.39
N ASN A 66 12.70 -10.49 4.57
CA ASN A 66 13.25 -9.42 3.74
C ASN A 66 12.65 -8.08 4.17
N ILE A 67 13.47 -7.03 4.28
CA ILE A 67 13.05 -5.65 4.49
C ILE A 67 13.39 -4.85 3.24
N PHE A 68 12.38 -4.28 2.60
CA PHE A 68 12.53 -3.40 1.45
C PHE A 68 12.34 -1.93 1.85
N TRP A 69 13.01 -1.02 1.16
CA TRP A 69 12.85 0.42 1.37
C TRP A 69 12.48 1.11 0.08
N GLY A 70 11.48 1.99 0.16
CA GLY A 70 10.96 2.75 -0.96
C GLY A 70 9.48 3.05 -0.77
N ASP A 71 8.91 3.66 -1.79
CA ASP A 71 7.46 3.84 -1.92
C ASP A 71 6.76 2.47 -2.02
N ASN A 72 5.64 2.31 -1.30
CA ASN A 72 4.98 1.01 -1.17
C ASN A 72 4.46 0.49 -2.51
N LEU A 73 3.88 1.35 -3.35
CA LEU A 73 3.31 0.97 -4.64
C LEU A 73 4.40 0.46 -5.57
N GLN A 74 5.55 1.16 -5.60
CA GLN A 74 6.71 0.76 -6.40
C GLN A 74 7.31 -0.57 -5.93
N VAL A 75 7.50 -0.75 -4.62
CA VAL A 75 8.04 -1.98 -4.04
C VAL A 75 7.07 -3.14 -4.26
N MET A 76 5.79 -2.97 -3.96
CA MET A 76 4.79 -4.03 -4.14
C MET A 76 4.67 -4.43 -5.61
N SER A 77 4.67 -3.48 -6.54
CA SER A 77 4.63 -3.75 -7.98
C SER A 77 5.82 -4.60 -8.44
N HIS A 78 7.02 -4.33 -7.93
CA HIS A 78 8.19 -5.16 -8.18
C HIS A 78 8.05 -6.59 -7.61
N LEU A 79 7.49 -6.71 -6.41
CA LEU A 79 7.35 -7.99 -5.72
C LEU A 79 6.23 -8.86 -6.30
N LEU A 80 5.25 -8.29 -7.01
CA LEU A 80 4.17 -9.05 -7.65
C LEU A 80 4.69 -10.16 -8.56
N LYS A 81 5.78 -9.96 -9.29
CA LYS A 81 6.37 -10.99 -10.18
C LYS A 81 6.70 -12.30 -9.46
N GLU A 82 7.04 -12.22 -8.18
CA GLU A 82 7.52 -13.35 -7.38
C GLU A 82 6.46 -13.82 -6.39
N PHE A 83 5.69 -12.89 -5.81
CA PHE A 83 4.80 -13.13 -4.68
C PHE A 83 3.30 -13.14 -5.02
N ARG A 84 2.91 -12.91 -6.28
CA ARG A 84 1.49 -12.98 -6.68
C ARG A 84 0.87 -14.32 -6.30
N GLY A 85 -0.22 -14.26 -5.55
CA GLY A 85 -0.95 -15.43 -5.07
C GLY A 85 -0.25 -16.23 -3.96
N LYS A 86 0.89 -15.78 -3.44
CA LYS A 86 1.66 -16.46 -2.39
C LYS A 86 1.53 -15.85 -0.99
N VAL A 87 0.97 -14.65 -0.89
CA VAL A 87 0.82 -13.93 0.39
C VAL A 87 -0.44 -14.40 1.11
N ASN A 88 -0.28 -14.95 2.32
CA ASN A 88 -1.41 -15.43 3.12
C ASN A 88 -2.06 -14.35 4.00
N LEU A 89 -1.26 -13.37 4.45
CA LEU A 89 -1.69 -12.32 5.37
C LEU A 89 -1.00 -11.01 5.01
N VAL A 90 -1.77 -9.93 5.00
CA VAL A 90 -1.28 -8.56 4.88
C VAL A 90 -1.76 -7.80 6.11
N TYR A 91 -0.83 -7.22 6.86
CA TYR A 91 -1.12 -6.24 7.90
C TYR A 91 -0.61 -4.88 7.43
N ILE A 92 -1.48 -3.88 7.48
CA ILE A 92 -1.12 -2.48 7.22
C ILE A 92 -1.74 -1.59 8.30
N ASP A 93 -1.03 -0.52 8.62
CA ASP A 93 -1.46 0.55 9.53
C ASP A 93 -1.32 1.88 8.77
N PRO A 94 -2.21 2.15 7.79
CA PRO A 94 -2.12 3.35 6.97
C PRO A 94 -2.51 4.61 7.79
N PRO A 95 -2.25 5.82 7.27
CA PRO A 95 -2.85 7.04 7.81
C PRO A 95 -4.38 6.90 7.93
N PHE A 96 -4.97 7.51 8.95
CA PHE A 96 -6.37 7.29 9.32
C PHE A 96 -7.33 8.41 8.87
N ASP A 97 -6.83 9.45 8.18
CA ASP A 97 -7.54 10.71 7.92
C ASP A 97 -8.14 11.33 9.20
N SER A 98 -7.38 11.23 10.28
CA SER A 98 -7.76 11.70 11.61
C SER A 98 -7.72 13.22 11.75
N LYS A 99 -7.20 13.94 10.74
CA LYS A 99 -6.93 15.38 10.75
C LYS A 99 -5.96 15.81 11.86
N ALA A 100 -5.22 14.86 12.43
CA ALA A 100 -4.21 15.12 13.45
C ALA A 100 -2.87 15.50 12.80
N ASP A 101 -2.21 16.50 13.37
CA ASP A 101 -0.85 16.89 12.99
C ASP A 101 0.15 16.08 13.82
N TYR A 102 0.60 14.93 13.29
CA TYR A 102 1.60 14.07 13.93
C TYR A 102 3.02 14.67 13.83
N LYS A 103 3.20 15.91 14.29
CA LYS A 103 4.54 16.52 14.43
C LYS A 103 5.27 15.87 15.60
N LYS A 104 6.27 15.05 15.29
CA LYS A 104 7.22 14.55 16.29
C LYS A 104 8.03 15.72 16.86
N LYS A 105 7.74 16.15 18.08
CA LYS A 105 8.57 17.12 18.81
C LYS A 105 9.83 16.42 19.31
N ILE A 106 10.97 16.66 18.67
CA ILE A 106 12.28 16.18 19.15
C ILE A 106 12.84 17.24 20.12
N SER A 107 12.94 16.91 21.40
CA SER A 107 13.66 17.75 22.37
C SER A 107 15.14 17.36 22.42
N LEU A 108 16.01 18.17 21.83
CA LEU A 108 17.45 18.01 22.00
C LEU A 108 17.88 18.67 23.32
N LYS A 109 18.37 17.85 24.26
CA LYS A 109 19.05 18.16 25.53
C LYS A 109 19.13 19.65 25.92
N GLY A 110 18.04 20.19 26.48
CA GLY A 110 18.07 21.37 27.36
C GLY A 110 18.13 22.76 26.72
N LYS A 111 18.00 22.90 25.39
CA LYS A 111 17.82 24.22 24.76
C LYS A 111 16.53 24.26 23.95
N GLN A 112 15.63 25.18 24.30
CA GLN A 112 14.56 25.60 23.39
C GLN A 112 15.19 26.50 22.33
N VAL A 113 15.46 25.93 21.16
CA VAL A 113 15.82 26.69 19.97
C VAL A 113 14.59 26.74 19.08
N THR A 114 14.00 27.93 18.93
CA THR A 114 13.03 28.20 17.86
C THR A 114 13.82 28.35 16.57
N ASN A 115 13.84 27.30 15.76
CA ASN A 115 14.46 27.32 14.45
C ASN A 115 13.36 27.49 13.39
N ASP A 116 13.39 28.58 12.62
CA ASP A 116 12.52 28.82 11.46
C ASP A 116 12.91 27.94 10.26
N GLN A 117 13.90 27.06 10.41
CA GLN A 117 14.30 26.12 9.37
C GLN A 117 13.78 24.71 9.68
N THR A 118 12.83 24.27 8.86
CA THR A 118 12.30 22.91 8.68
C THR A 118 13.38 21.92 8.18
N ALA A 119 14.59 21.97 8.73
CA ALA A 119 15.75 21.26 8.19
C ALA A 119 15.88 19.80 8.67
N PHE A 120 15.07 19.36 9.63
CA PHE A 120 14.95 17.94 10.02
C PHE A 120 13.50 17.58 10.38
N GLU A 121 12.54 18.12 9.64
CA GLU A 121 11.19 17.55 9.59
C GLU A 121 11.25 16.29 8.74
N GLU A 122 11.69 15.18 9.33
CA GLU A 122 11.31 13.87 8.82
C GLU A 122 9.79 13.74 9.06
N LYS A 123 8.99 14.35 8.18
CA LYS A 123 7.53 14.23 8.19
C LYS A 123 7.21 12.76 7.99
N GLN A 124 7.00 12.05 9.09
CA GLN A 124 6.02 10.98 9.11
C GLN A 124 4.74 11.62 8.58
N TYR A 125 4.29 11.10 7.43
CA TYR A 125 3.17 11.52 6.59
C TYR A 125 2.18 12.52 7.23
N THR A 126 1.79 13.55 6.49
CA THR A 126 0.69 14.43 6.93
C THR A 126 -0.62 13.68 6.80
N ASP A 127 -1.28 13.38 7.92
CA ASP A 127 -2.63 12.79 7.95
C ASP A 127 -3.74 13.85 7.75
N ILE A 128 -3.49 14.74 6.79
CA ILE A 128 -4.36 15.84 6.43
C ILE A 128 -4.68 15.67 4.95
N TRP A 129 -5.89 15.19 4.67
CA TRP A 129 -6.35 14.93 3.32
C TRP A 129 -7.41 15.96 2.94
N THR A 130 -7.38 16.41 1.69
CA THR A 130 -8.44 17.28 1.16
C THR A 130 -9.40 16.46 0.31
N ASN A 131 -10.70 16.58 0.59
CA ASN A 131 -11.79 15.91 -0.14
C ASN A 131 -11.54 14.38 -0.26
N ASP A 132 -11.76 13.82 -1.44
CA ASP A 132 -11.70 12.38 -1.72
C ASP A 132 -10.27 11.84 -1.94
N LYS A 133 -9.22 12.63 -1.63
CA LYS A 133 -7.83 12.23 -1.89
C LYS A 133 -7.38 11.04 -1.05
N TYR A 134 -7.89 10.92 0.17
CA TYR A 134 -7.61 9.75 1.02
C TYR A 134 -8.04 8.45 0.34
N LEU A 135 -9.25 8.44 -0.24
CA LEU A 135 -9.78 7.28 -0.97
C LEU A 135 -8.91 6.95 -2.18
N GLN A 136 -8.44 7.96 -2.92
CA GLN A 136 -7.56 7.72 -4.07
C GLN A 136 -6.17 7.23 -3.65
N PHE A 137 -5.64 7.67 -2.49
CA PHE A 137 -4.37 7.20 -1.95
C PHE A 137 -4.45 5.73 -1.54
N MET A 138 -5.52 5.33 -0.85
CA MET A 138 -5.72 3.93 -0.43
C MET A 138 -6.08 2.98 -1.58
N TYR A 139 -6.71 3.50 -2.65
CA TYR A 139 -7.12 2.72 -3.81
C TYR A 139 -6.01 2.49 -4.85
N GLY A 140 -4.99 3.35 -4.83
CA GLY A 140 -3.89 3.37 -5.80
C GLY A 140 -2.93 2.20 -5.68
#